data_AF-A0A9D3MZT1-F1
#
_entry.id   AF-A0A9D3MZT1-F1
#
_cell.length_a   1.000
_cell.length_b   1.000
_cell.length_c   1.000
_cell.angle_alpha   90.00
_cell.angle_beta   90.00
_cell.angle_gamma   90.00
#
_symmetry.space_group_name_H-M   'P 1'
#
loop_
_entity.id
_entity.type
_entity.pdbx_description
1 polymer ?
#
loop_
_entity_poly.entity_id
_entity_poly.type
_entity_poly.pdbx_seq_one_letter_code
_entity_poly.pdbx_strand_id
1 'polypeptide(L)'
;MWNCIRITNCFLMVCLLLTLYTKVSHSSGYFELQLITVQNVNGELSDGECCDGSRNTQDLRCSRDECDTYFKVCLKEFQSEVTTKGACTYGSGSTNVLGGNNFHFKNIKNNQNKIYGAGKIIIPFQFAWPRSYTLIVEAWDWDNDTRNNDGLLIDRNIHKGMMNPGDEGQTIQHNGPIASFNYTIRVKCDENYYSIKCNKQCRPRDDYFGHYVCDQFGNRGCMEGWMGPDCRTAICKQGCNLLQGGCAVPGGCTCNYGWQGPFCDECIPYPGCIHGTCSKPWQCSCEKNWGGLLCDKDLNYCGTHHPCVNGGTCMNTEPDEYHCACPDGYSGKNCEIAEHACVSNPCANGGTCHEIPSGFECQCPPGWGSHLCQRHGRVCL
;
A
#
# COMPACT_ATOMS: atom_id res chain seq x y z
N MET A 1 48.92 -38.84 -19.99
CA MET A 1 47.62 -39.47 -19.68
C MET A 1 46.89 -38.58 -18.69
N TRP A 2 46.17 -37.57 -19.18
CA TRP A 2 45.34 -36.71 -18.33
C TRP A 2 43.87 -36.99 -18.63
N ASN A 3 43.12 -37.18 -17.55
CA ASN A 3 41.78 -37.74 -17.49
C ASN A 3 40.74 -36.92 -18.27
N CYS A 4 40.36 -37.35 -19.47
CA CYS A 4 39.19 -36.85 -20.21
C CYS A 4 37.84 -37.39 -19.70
N ILE A 5 37.81 -38.21 -18.64
CA ILE A 5 36.59 -38.89 -18.16
C ILE A 5 35.80 -38.05 -17.13
N ARG A 6 36.41 -37.02 -16.52
CA ARG A 6 35.74 -36.20 -15.47
C ARG A 6 34.91 -35.03 -16.00
N ILE A 7 35.07 -34.61 -17.25
CA ILE A 7 34.41 -33.41 -17.79
C ILE A 7 33.01 -33.73 -18.34
N THR A 8 32.78 -34.96 -18.81
CA THR A 8 31.50 -35.40 -19.36
C THR A 8 30.39 -35.54 -18.31
N ASN A 9 30.73 -35.94 -17.07
CA ASN A 9 29.76 -36.09 -15.98
C ASN A 9 29.34 -34.76 -15.34
N CYS A 10 30.19 -33.72 -15.39
CA CYS A 10 29.81 -32.39 -14.91
C CYS A 10 28.77 -31.73 -15.83
N PHE A 11 28.88 -31.92 -17.15
CA PHE A 11 27.94 -31.36 -18.12
C PHE A 11 26.54 -31.99 -18.00
N LEU A 12 26.46 -33.31 -17.79
CA LEU A 12 25.19 -34.00 -17.56
C LEU A 12 24.51 -33.57 -16.25
N MET A 13 25.28 -33.38 -15.16
CA MET A 13 24.73 -32.90 -13.89
C MET A 13 24.29 -31.43 -13.93
N VAL A 14 25.01 -30.57 -14.66
CA VAL A 14 24.62 -29.16 -14.87
C VAL A 14 23.37 -29.07 -15.74
N CYS A 15 23.23 -29.89 -16.78
CA CYS A 15 21.98 -29.98 -17.57
C CYS A 15 20.80 -30.51 -16.76
N LEU A 16 21.00 -31.49 -15.87
CA LEU A 16 19.96 -32.00 -14.95
C LEU A 16 19.54 -30.96 -13.89
N LEU A 17 20.46 -30.13 -13.42
CA LEU A 17 20.17 -29.03 -12.50
C LEU A 17 19.47 -27.84 -13.19
N LEU A 18 19.76 -27.60 -14.48
CA LEU A 18 19.08 -26.60 -15.29
C LEU A 18 17.64 -27.00 -15.67
N THR A 19 17.34 -28.29 -15.80
CA THR A 19 15.95 -28.75 -16.03
C THR A 19 15.08 -28.69 -14.76
N LEU A 20 15.68 -28.83 -13.57
CA LEU A 20 15.00 -28.68 -12.27
C LEU A 20 14.68 -27.22 -11.90
N TYR A 21 15.33 -26.24 -12.55
CA TYR A 21 15.08 -24.81 -12.34
C TYR A 21 14.21 -24.16 -13.42
N THR A 22 13.45 -24.96 -14.18
CA THR A 22 12.31 -24.37 -14.88
C THR A 22 11.25 -24.03 -13.83
N LYS A 23 11.19 -22.75 -13.42
CA LYS A 23 9.97 -22.20 -12.83
C LYS A 23 8.87 -22.46 -13.85
N VAL A 24 8.10 -23.52 -13.65
CA VAL A 24 6.88 -23.76 -14.41
C VAL A 24 6.02 -22.54 -14.13
N SER A 25 5.93 -21.65 -15.12
CA SER A 25 5.02 -20.52 -15.05
C SER A 25 3.62 -21.11 -15.03
N HIS A 26 3.08 -21.33 -13.85
CA HIS A 26 1.69 -21.73 -13.68
C HIS A 26 0.85 -20.70 -14.44
N SER A 27 0.12 -21.18 -15.42
CA SER A 27 -0.76 -20.39 -16.27
C SER A 27 -2.10 -21.09 -16.23
N SER A 28 -3.18 -20.34 -16.10
CA SER A 28 -4.50 -20.94 -15.93
C SER A 28 -5.59 -20.04 -16.50
N GLY A 29 -6.49 -20.65 -17.25
CA GLY A 29 -7.62 -19.96 -17.84
C GLY A 29 -8.47 -20.93 -18.65
N TYR A 30 -9.40 -20.39 -19.40
CA TYR A 30 -10.30 -21.16 -20.23
C TYR A 30 -10.66 -20.45 -21.53
N PHE A 31 -10.84 -21.25 -22.57
CA PHE A 31 -11.49 -20.84 -23.80
C PHE A 31 -12.99 -21.12 -23.65
N GLU A 32 -13.81 -20.12 -23.92
CA GLU A 32 -15.26 -20.22 -23.83
C GLU A 32 -15.87 -20.02 -25.22
N LEU A 33 -16.74 -20.95 -25.61
CA LEU A 33 -17.60 -20.83 -26.77
C LEU A 33 -19.06 -20.84 -26.31
N GLN A 34 -19.85 -19.90 -26.82
CA GLN A 34 -21.29 -19.82 -26.56
C GLN A 34 -22.03 -19.74 -27.88
N LEU A 35 -22.84 -20.76 -28.17
CA LEU A 35 -23.74 -20.78 -29.32
C LEU A 35 -24.84 -19.72 -29.14
N ILE A 36 -25.20 -19.06 -30.25
CA ILE A 36 -26.25 -18.04 -30.32
C ILE A 36 -27.43 -18.58 -31.13
N THR A 37 -27.18 -19.01 -32.37
CA THR A 37 -28.21 -19.52 -33.27
C THR A 37 -27.69 -20.71 -34.05
N VAL A 38 -28.57 -21.68 -34.29
CA VAL A 38 -28.33 -22.81 -35.18
C VAL A 38 -29.55 -22.96 -36.07
N GLN A 39 -29.32 -23.06 -37.38
CA GLN A 39 -30.36 -23.19 -38.37
C GLN A 39 -29.98 -24.26 -39.40
N ASN A 40 -30.67 -25.39 -39.35
CA ASN A 40 -30.70 -26.43 -40.37
C ASN A 40 -32.12 -26.50 -40.94
N VAL A 41 -32.42 -25.63 -41.90
CA VAL A 41 -33.81 -25.45 -42.39
C VAL A 41 -34.37 -26.73 -43.04
N ASN A 42 -33.49 -27.55 -43.64
CA ASN A 42 -33.88 -28.77 -44.35
C ASN A 42 -33.83 -30.03 -43.48
N GLY A 43 -33.14 -30.01 -42.34
CA GLY A 43 -32.91 -31.20 -41.50
C GLY A 43 -31.98 -32.21 -42.15
N GLU A 44 -30.96 -31.73 -42.86
CA GLU A 44 -30.03 -32.55 -43.65
C GLU A 44 -28.66 -32.71 -42.96
N LEU A 45 -27.97 -33.80 -43.28
CA LEU A 45 -26.59 -34.10 -42.93
C LEU A 45 -25.62 -33.61 -44.02
N SER A 46 -24.32 -33.65 -43.72
CA SER A 46 -23.21 -33.23 -44.59
C SER A 46 -23.13 -33.96 -45.93
N ASP A 47 -23.70 -35.16 -46.02
CA ASP A 47 -23.80 -35.99 -47.21
C ASP A 47 -25.09 -35.75 -48.03
N GLY A 48 -26.01 -34.92 -47.51
CA GLY A 48 -27.31 -34.60 -48.12
C GLY A 48 -28.44 -35.57 -47.75
N GLU A 49 -28.19 -36.55 -46.89
CA GLU A 49 -29.22 -37.41 -46.31
C GLU A 49 -29.99 -36.67 -45.20
N CYS A 50 -31.17 -37.16 -44.87
CA CYS A 50 -31.91 -36.65 -43.71
C CYS A 50 -31.28 -37.14 -42.40
N CYS A 51 -31.25 -36.27 -41.38
CA CYS A 51 -30.86 -36.62 -40.01
C CYS A 51 -31.68 -37.83 -39.53
N ASP A 52 -33.00 -37.62 -39.49
CA ASP A 52 -33.96 -38.65 -39.11
C ASP A 52 -35.02 -38.86 -40.19
N GLY A 53 -35.44 -40.12 -40.34
CA GLY A 53 -36.54 -40.51 -41.21
C GLY A 53 -36.25 -40.41 -42.71
N SER A 54 -37.31 -40.19 -43.50
CA SER A 54 -37.25 -40.17 -44.97
C SER A 54 -37.66 -38.81 -45.53
N ARG A 55 -37.06 -38.42 -46.66
CA ARG A 55 -37.35 -37.17 -47.38
C ARG A 55 -38.81 -37.12 -47.85
N ASN A 56 -39.48 -36.00 -47.62
CA ASN A 56 -40.86 -35.84 -48.08
C ASN A 56 -40.88 -35.74 -49.61
N THR A 57 -41.75 -36.49 -50.26
CA THR A 57 -41.84 -36.57 -51.72
C THR A 57 -42.46 -35.33 -52.37
N GLN A 58 -43.06 -34.43 -51.58
CA GLN A 58 -43.73 -33.22 -52.04
C GLN A 58 -42.85 -31.96 -51.94
N ASP A 59 -42.20 -31.73 -50.79
CA ASP A 59 -41.47 -30.49 -50.51
C ASP A 59 -39.94 -30.62 -50.60
N LEU A 60 -39.43 -31.84 -50.87
CA LEU A 60 -37.99 -32.18 -50.85
C LEU A 60 -37.29 -31.90 -49.50
N ARG A 61 -38.03 -31.58 -48.45
CA ARG A 61 -37.52 -31.39 -47.07
C ARG A 61 -37.57 -32.70 -46.30
N CYS A 62 -36.68 -32.89 -45.34
CA CYS A 62 -36.72 -34.01 -44.41
C CYS A 62 -37.96 -33.88 -43.49
N SER A 63 -38.66 -35.00 -43.25
CA SER A 63 -40.00 -34.97 -42.65
C SER A 63 -40.05 -35.45 -41.19
N ARG A 64 -40.85 -34.70 -40.42
CA ARG A 64 -41.41 -34.87 -39.06
C ARG A 64 -40.48 -35.08 -37.85
N ASP A 65 -39.32 -35.69 -37.99
CA ASP A 65 -38.38 -35.81 -36.88
C ASP A 65 -37.24 -34.78 -37.05
N GLU A 66 -36.86 -34.14 -35.95
CA GLU A 66 -35.88 -33.05 -35.95
C GLU A 66 -34.52 -33.60 -35.55
N CYS A 67 -33.43 -33.19 -36.22
CA CYS A 67 -32.08 -33.65 -35.89
C CYS A 67 -31.78 -33.42 -34.40
N ASP A 68 -31.30 -34.44 -33.69
CA ASP A 68 -30.84 -34.32 -32.31
C ASP A 68 -29.46 -33.65 -32.27
N THR A 69 -29.45 -32.34 -32.52
CA THR A 69 -28.23 -31.59 -32.80
C THR A 69 -27.43 -31.34 -31.54
N TYR A 70 -26.18 -31.78 -31.55
CA TYR A 70 -25.16 -31.44 -30.56
C TYR A 70 -23.88 -30.95 -31.24
N PHE A 71 -23.05 -30.26 -30.48
CA PHE A 71 -21.81 -29.66 -30.98
C PHE A 71 -20.58 -30.32 -30.38
N LYS A 72 -19.59 -30.57 -31.23
CA LYS A 72 -18.22 -30.90 -30.86
C LYS A 72 -17.30 -29.75 -31.23
N VAL A 73 -16.39 -29.41 -30.33
CA VAL A 73 -15.39 -28.36 -30.52
C VAL A 73 -14.01 -28.94 -30.29
N CYS A 74 -13.12 -28.67 -31.23
CA CYS A 74 -11.72 -29.02 -31.17
C CYS A 74 -10.88 -27.75 -31.27
N LEU A 75 -10.09 -27.48 -30.23
CA LEU A 75 -9.18 -26.35 -30.17
C LEU A 75 -7.73 -26.86 -30.24
N LYS A 76 -6.93 -26.23 -31.08
CA LYS A 76 -5.53 -26.61 -31.28
C LYS A 76 -4.68 -25.44 -31.78
N GLU A 77 -3.39 -25.71 -31.97
CA GLU A 77 -2.43 -24.75 -32.48
C GLU A 77 -2.84 -24.17 -33.83
N PHE A 78 -2.36 -22.97 -34.11
CA PHE A 78 -2.55 -22.34 -35.40
C PHE A 78 -1.91 -23.17 -36.52
N GLN A 79 -2.70 -23.56 -37.51
CA GLN A 79 -2.26 -24.29 -38.69
C GLN A 79 -2.57 -23.45 -39.94
N SER A 80 -1.61 -23.28 -40.84
CA SER A 80 -1.84 -22.61 -42.13
C SER A 80 -2.86 -23.37 -42.97
N GLU A 81 -2.64 -24.68 -43.08
CA GLU A 81 -3.54 -25.67 -43.67
C GLU A 81 -4.12 -26.55 -42.55
N VAL A 82 -5.43 -26.51 -42.37
CA VAL A 82 -6.08 -27.16 -41.22
C VAL A 82 -6.38 -28.61 -41.54
N THR A 83 -5.76 -29.53 -40.79
CA THR A 83 -6.15 -30.94 -40.84
C THR A 83 -7.40 -31.12 -39.97
N THR A 84 -8.49 -31.68 -40.51
CA THR A 84 -9.68 -31.97 -39.67
C THR A 84 -9.46 -33.21 -38.80
N LYS A 85 -8.55 -34.09 -39.22
CA LYS A 85 -8.09 -35.25 -38.48
C LYS A 85 -6.84 -34.89 -37.66
N GLY A 86 -6.84 -35.21 -36.37
CA GLY A 86 -5.73 -34.95 -35.45
C GLY A 86 -6.19 -34.72 -34.01
N ALA A 87 -5.23 -34.63 -33.08
CA ALA A 87 -5.52 -34.34 -31.68
C ALA A 87 -5.84 -32.85 -31.47
N CYS A 88 -6.76 -32.56 -30.54
CA CYS A 88 -7.08 -31.20 -30.10
C CYS A 88 -6.09 -30.79 -29.01
N THR A 89 -4.94 -30.23 -29.40
CA THR A 89 -3.80 -29.98 -28.51
C THR A 89 -4.09 -29.00 -27.37
N TYR A 90 -5.01 -28.05 -27.57
CA TYR A 90 -5.45 -27.12 -26.53
C TYR A 90 -6.68 -27.64 -25.77
N GLY A 91 -7.25 -28.75 -26.22
CA GLY A 91 -8.39 -29.41 -25.62
C GLY A 91 -9.59 -29.49 -26.58
N SER A 92 -10.55 -30.31 -26.19
CA SER A 92 -11.83 -30.47 -26.88
C SER A 92 -12.97 -30.37 -25.88
N GLY A 93 -14.16 -30.08 -26.39
CA GLY A 93 -15.38 -30.08 -25.59
C GLY A 93 -16.57 -30.45 -26.45
N SER A 94 -17.62 -30.97 -25.84
CA SER A 94 -18.88 -31.26 -26.50
C SER A 94 -20.03 -30.78 -25.66
N THR A 95 -21.15 -30.49 -26.32
CA THR A 95 -22.43 -30.25 -25.66
C THR A 95 -23.22 -31.54 -25.58
N ASN A 96 -24.21 -31.58 -24.69
CA ASN A 96 -25.32 -32.52 -24.81
C ASN A 96 -26.19 -32.12 -26.01
N VAL A 97 -27.11 -32.98 -26.44
CA VAL A 97 -28.13 -32.61 -27.43
C VAL A 97 -28.85 -31.34 -27.01
N LEU A 98 -28.80 -30.31 -27.86
CA LEU A 98 -29.26 -28.95 -27.56
C LEU A 98 -30.67 -28.69 -28.06
N GLY A 99 -31.06 -29.34 -29.15
CA GLY A 99 -32.37 -29.19 -29.78
C GLY A 99 -32.39 -29.73 -31.20
N GLY A 100 -33.53 -29.53 -31.85
CA GLY A 100 -33.83 -29.98 -33.20
C GLY A 100 -33.10 -29.22 -34.32
N ASN A 101 -33.78 -29.12 -35.46
CA ASN A 101 -33.28 -28.48 -36.68
C ASN A 101 -32.91 -26.99 -36.52
N ASN A 102 -33.68 -26.23 -35.74
CA ASN A 102 -33.50 -24.78 -35.61
C ASN A 102 -33.72 -24.33 -34.17
N PHE A 103 -32.71 -23.70 -33.56
CA PHE A 103 -32.83 -23.14 -32.22
C PHE A 103 -32.03 -21.86 -32.03
N HIS A 104 -32.53 -21.01 -31.14
CA HIS A 104 -31.94 -19.72 -30.80
C HIS A 104 -31.76 -19.63 -29.28
N PHE A 105 -30.52 -19.43 -28.84
CA PHE A 105 -30.19 -19.11 -27.46
C PHE A 105 -30.46 -17.63 -27.22
N LYS A 106 -31.67 -17.27 -26.76
CA LYS A 106 -31.97 -15.88 -26.38
C LYS A 106 -31.14 -15.53 -25.14
N ASN A 107 -30.58 -14.33 -25.08
CA ASN A 107 -29.97 -13.78 -23.87
C ASN A 107 -31.05 -13.66 -22.77
N ILE A 108 -31.04 -14.57 -21.80
CA ILE A 108 -32.07 -14.66 -20.76
C ILE A 108 -31.78 -13.63 -19.67
N LYS A 109 -32.53 -12.52 -19.68
CA LYS A 109 -32.71 -11.66 -18.49
C LYS A 109 -33.84 -12.13 -17.56
N ASN A 110 -34.53 -13.24 -17.83
CA ASN A 110 -35.60 -13.76 -16.97
C ASN A 110 -35.84 -15.27 -17.16
N ASN A 111 -35.12 -16.12 -16.44
CA ASN A 111 -35.65 -17.28 -15.70
C ASN A 111 -34.53 -18.20 -15.18
N GLN A 112 -34.71 -18.62 -13.93
CA GLN A 112 -33.71 -19.25 -13.08
C GLN A 112 -33.37 -20.71 -13.49
N ASN A 113 -32.07 -20.97 -13.55
CA ASN A 113 -31.39 -22.21 -13.12
C ASN A 113 -31.49 -23.53 -13.91
N LYS A 114 -32.03 -23.58 -15.14
CA LYS A 114 -31.88 -24.78 -16.02
C LYS A 114 -31.28 -24.54 -17.41
N ILE A 115 -31.20 -23.29 -17.85
CA ILE A 115 -30.74 -22.89 -19.21
C ILE A 115 -29.44 -22.05 -19.13
N TYR A 116 -28.77 -21.99 -17.97
CA TYR A 116 -27.58 -21.15 -17.78
C TYR A 116 -26.29 -21.70 -18.43
N GLY A 117 -26.31 -22.92 -18.98
CA GLY A 117 -25.16 -23.55 -19.64
C GLY A 117 -25.49 -24.28 -20.95
N ALA A 118 -26.71 -24.20 -21.46
CA ALA A 118 -27.07 -24.84 -22.73
C ALA A 118 -26.34 -24.12 -23.88
N GLY A 119 -25.64 -24.89 -24.72
CA GLY A 119 -24.85 -24.37 -25.83
C GLY A 119 -23.54 -23.67 -25.43
N LYS A 120 -23.13 -23.77 -24.16
CA LYS A 120 -21.85 -23.27 -23.66
C LYS A 120 -20.83 -24.40 -23.61
N ILE A 121 -19.64 -24.18 -24.17
CA ILE A 121 -18.50 -25.10 -24.11
C ILE A 121 -17.33 -24.35 -23.48
N ILE A 122 -16.73 -24.96 -22.45
CA ILE A 122 -15.57 -24.41 -21.75
C ILE A 122 -14.41 -25.42 -21.90
N ILE A 123 -13.29 -24.96 -22.44
CA ILE A 123 -12.06 -25.74 -22.59
C ILE A 123 -11.01 -25.09 -21.67
N PRO A 124 -10.75 -25.67 -20.48
CA PRO A 124 -9.73 -25.14 -19.58
C PRO A 124 -8.32 -25.44 -20.11
N PHE A 125 -7.38 -24.54 -19.81
CA PHE A 125 -5.97 -24.71 -20.16
C PHE A 125 -5.07 -24.40 -18.95
N GLN A 126 -3.93 -25.10 -18.88
CA GLN A 126 -2.90 -24.92 -17.85
C GLN A 126 -1.55 -24.47 -18.42
N PHE A 127 -1.57 -23.86 -19.60
CA PHE A 127 -0.40 -23.38 -20.33
C PHE A 127 -0.53 -21.89 -20.66
N ALA A 128 0.61 -21.24 -20.94
CA ALA A 128 0.61 -19.84 -21.33
C ALA A 128 -0.15 -19.66 -22.65
N TRP A 129 -1.22 -18.85 -22.65
CA TRP A 129 -2.08 -18.70 -23.82
C TRP A 129 -1.26 -18.21 -25.05
N PRO A 130 -1.24 -18.98 -26.16
CA PRO A 130 -0.35 -18.72 -27.29
C PRO A 130 -0.85 -17.60 -28.21
N ARG A 131 -2.03 -17.02 -27.92
CA ARG A 131 -2.73 -15.99 -28.71
C ARG A 131 -3.30 -16.51 -30.03
N SER A 132 -2.53 -17.23 -30.83
CA SER A 132 -2.99 -17.83 -32.09
C SER A 132 -3.60 -19.21 -31.87
N TYR A 133 -4.67 -19.52 -32.61
CA TYR A 133 -5.38 -20.78 -32.49
C TYR A 133 -6.07 -21.20 -33.79
N THR A 134 -6.37 -22.49 -33.88
CA THR A 134 -7.31 -23.06 -34.84
C THR A 134 -8.49 -23.65 -34.08
N LEU A 135 -9.70 -23.21 -34.43
CA LEU A 135 -10.95 -23.67 -33.84
C LEU A 135 -11.74 -24.44 -34.90
N ILE A 136 -12.12 -25.67 -34.57
CA ILE A 136 -13.01 -26.49 -35.40
C ILE A 136 -14.29 -26.68 -34.59
N VAL A 137 -15.42 -26.24 -35.16
CA VAL A 137 -16.75 -26.37 -34.56
C VAL A 137 -17.59 -27.23 -35.49
N GLU A 138 -18.12 -28.33 -34.98
CA GLU A 138 -18.88 -29.29 -35.75
C GLU A 138 -20.26 -29.48 -35.14
N ALA A 139 -21.28 -29.35 -35.98
CA ALA A 139 -22.65 -29.74 -35.65
C ALA A 139 -22.83 -31.21 -36.04
N TRP A 140 -23.30 -32.03 -35.11
CA TRP A 140 -23.50 -33.45 -35.26
C TRP A 140 -24.92 -33.82 -34.86
N ASP A 141 -25.43 -34.86 -35.48
CA ASP A 141 -26.68 -35.51 -35.14
C ASP A 141 -26.44 -36.67 -34.16
N TRP A 142 -27.39 -36.90 -33.25
CA TRP A 142 -27.29 -37.94 -32.22
C TRP A 142 -28.35 -39.04 -32.44
N ASP A 143 -27.90 -40.19 -32.92
CA ASP A 143 -28.78 -41.33 -33.19
C ASP A 143 -28.65 -42.37 -32.07
N ASN A 144 -29.77 -42.87 -31.55
CA ASN A 144 -29.76 -43.90 -30.49
C ASN A 144 -29.52 -45.33 -31.01
N ASP A 145 -29.61 -45.61 -32.31
CA ASP A 145 -29.31 -46.93 -32.89
C ASP A 145 -28.98 -46.91 -34.41
N THR A 146 -27.93 -47.64 -34.80
CA THR A 146 -27.67 -48.24 -36.15
C THR A 146 -27.18 -47.40 -37.34
N ARG A 147 -26.36 -46.35 -37.16
CA ARG A 147 -25.42 -45.89 -38.21
C ARG A 147 -24.00 -45.77 -37.67
N ASN A 148 -23.03 -46.14 -38.51
CA ASN A 148 -21.61 -46.04 -38.18
C ASN A 148 -21.28 -44.55 -37.94
N ASN A 149 -20.63 -44.23 -36.81
CA ASN A 149 -20.40 -42.89 -36.25
C ASN A 149 -19.80 -41.82 -37.18
N ASP A 150 -19.37 -42.18 -38.39
CA ASP A 150 -18.64 -41.31 -39.32
C ASP A 150 -19.55 -40.49 -40.26
N GLY A 151 -20.86 -40.76 -40.31
CA GLY A 151 -21.81 -40.13 -41.25
C GLY A 151 -22.74 -39.05 -40.67
N LEU A 152 -22.75 -38.84 -39.35
CA LEU A 152 -23.75 -38.00 -38.67
C LEU A 152 -23.35 -36.52 -38.56
N LEU A 153 -22.35 -36.09 -39.34
CA LEU A 153 -21.93 -34.70 -39.36
C LEU A 153 -22.98 -33.90 -40.12
N ILE A 154 -23.49 -32.82 -39.53
CA ILE A 154 -24.38 -31.86 -40.20
C ILE A 154 -23.55 -30.84 -40.98
N ASP A 155 -22.68 -30.12 -40.28
CA ASP A 155 -21.83 -29.08 -40.88
C ASP A 155 -20.59 -28.82 -40.00
N ARG A 156 -19.54 -28.26 -40.61
CA ARG A 156 -18.26 -27.96 -39.95
C ARG A 156 -17.80 -26.54 -40.28
N ASN A 157 -17.56 -25.75 -39.24
CA ASN A 157 -16.81 -24.50 -39.34
C ASN A 157 -15.35 -24.71 -38.93
N ILE A 158 -14.44 -24.14 -39.72
CA ILE A 158 -13.02 -24.02 -39.37
C ILE A 158 -12.67 -22.53 -39.30
N HIS A 159 -12.33 -22.06 -38.11
CA HIS A 159 -11.92 -20.69 -37.86
C HIS A 159 -10.46 -20.61 -37.40
N LYS A 160 -9.72 -19.66 -37.94
CA LYS A 160 -8.33 -19.37 -37.57
C LYS A 160 -8.23 -17.93 -37.12
N GLY A 161 -7.57 -17.69 -36.00
CA GLY A 161 -7.53 -16.35 -35.46
C GLY A 161 -6.45 -16.14 -34.42
N MET A 162 -6.43 -14.89 -33.93
CA MET A 162 -5.64 -14.48 -32.78
C MET A 162 -6.58 -13.81 -31.79
N MET A 163 -6.52 -14.20 -30.53
CA MET A 163 -7.36 -13.64 -29.47
C MET A 163 -6.54 -13.43 -28.22
N ASN A 164 -6.76 -12.29 -27.55
CA ASN A 164 -6.20 -12.04 -26.23
C ASN A 164 -7.26 -12.36 -25.16
N PRO A 165 -6.86 -12.76 -23.95
CA PRO A 165 -7.78 -12.87 -22.83
C PRO A 165 -8.50 -11.55 -22.55
N GLY A 166 -9.81 -11.60 -22.29
CA GLY A 166 -10.64 -10.43 -22.05
C GLY A 166 -12.12 -10.76 -21.81
N ASP A 167 -12.89 -9.76 -21.38
CA ASP A 167 -14.33 -9.93 -21.14
C ASP A 167 -15.17 -9.91 -22.42
N GLU A 168 -14.70 -9.16 -23.43
CA GLU A 168 -15.35 -9.03 -24.73
C GLU A 168 -15.19 -10.32 -25.56
N GLY A 169 -16.32 -10.80 -26.10
CA GLY A 169 -16.35 -11.95 -26.99
C GLY A 169 -16.37 -11.54 -28.46
N GLN A 170 -15.75 -12.37 -29.30
CA GLN A 170 -15.83 -12.24 -30.75
C GLN A 170 -16.97 -13.12 -31.27
N THR A 171 -17.91 -12.52 -31.99
CA THR A 171 -18.97 -13.26 -32.69
C THR A 171 -18.45 -13.77 -34.03
N ILE A 172 -18.64 -15.06 -34.29
CA ILE A 172 -18.35 -15.72 -35.56
C ILE A 172 -19.66 -16.24 -36.14
N GLN A 173 -19.86 -15.96 -37.41
CA GLN A 173 -20.99 -16.46 -38.19
C GLN A 173 -20.49 -17.50 -39.19
N HIS A 174 -21.05 -18.70 -39.11
CA HIS A 174 -20.89 -19.75 -40.10
C HIS A 174 -22.11 -19.79 -40.99
N ASN A 175 -21.91 -19.58 -42.29
CA ASN A 175 -22.93 -19.82 -43.30
C ASN A 175 -22.45 -21.02 -44.13
N GLY A 176 -22.67 -22.22 -43.59
CA GLY A 176 -22.31 -23.46 -44.25
C GLY A 176 -23.25 -23.82 -45.39
N PRO A 177 -22.91 -24.85 -46.18
CA PRO A 177 -23.75 -25.31 -47.28
C PRO A 177 -25.08 -25.91 -46.80
N ILE A 178 -25.13 -26.45 -45.58
CA ILE A 178 -26.29 -27.19 -45.06
C ILE A 178 -26.88 -26.48 -43.85
N ALA A 179 -26.04 -26.13 -42.88
CA ALA A 179 -26.47 -25.43 -41.68
C ALA A 179 -25.75 -24.09 -41.52
N SER A 180 -26.46 -23.12 -40.97
CA SER A 180 -25.86 -21.86 -40.53
C SER A 180 -25.91 -21.77 -39.01
N PHE A 181 -24.81 -21.38 -38.39
CA PHE A 181 -24.76 -21.20 -36.96
C PHE A 181 -23.84 -20.05 -36.55
N ASN A 182 -24.28 -19.33 -35.51
CA ASN A 182 -23.56 -18.19 -34.94
C ASN A 182 -23.15 -18.52 -33.52
N TYR A 183 -21.93 -18.14 -33.17
CA TYR A 183 -21.40 -18.37 -31.83
C TYR A 183 -20.46 -17.24 -31.44
N THR A 184 -20.32 -17.04 -30.14
CA THR A 184 -19.32 -16.14 -29.56
C THR A 184 -18.19 -16.96 -28.97
N ILE A 185 -16.98 -16.46 -29.12
CA ILE A 185 -15.80 -17.02 -28.47
C ILE A 185 -15.12 -15.96 -27.63
N ARG A 186 -14.53 -16.38 -26.50
CA ARG A 186 -13.65 -15.54 -25.71
C ARG A 186 -12.64 -16.39 -24.96
N VAL A 187 -11.53 -15.77 -24.60
CA VAL A 187 -10.53 -16.36 -23.72
C VAL A 187 -10.57 -15.59 -22.42
N LYS A 188 -10.59 -16.30 -21.29
CA LYS A 188 -10.52 -15.69 -19.96
C LYS A 188 -9.45 -16.35 -19.14
N CYS A 189 -8.77 -15.55 -18.33
CA CYS A 189 -7.89 -16.06 -17.30
C CYS A 189 -8.73 -16.51 -16.10
N ASP A 190 -8.24 -17.49 -15.36
CA ASP A 190 -8.86 -17.88 -14.10
C ASP A 190 -8.72 -16.76 -13.05
N GLU A 191 -9.49 -16.86 -11.97
CA GLU A 191 -9.38 -15.91 -10.88
C GLU A 191 -7.94 -15.76 -10.39
N ASN A 192 -7.51 -14.51 -10.20
CA ASN A 192 -6.15 -14.15 -9.79
C ASN A 192 -5.07 -14.38 -10.85
N TYR A 193 -5.42 -14.81 -12.08
CA TYR A 193 -4.49 -14.87 -13.22
C TYR A 193 -4.75 -13.70 -14.17
N TYR A 194 -3.66 -13.12 -14.64
CA TYR A 194 -3.65 -11.93 -15.50
C TYR A 194 -2.58 -12.08 -16.59
N SER A 195 -2.44 -11.02 -17.38
CA SER A 195 -1.61 -10.92 -18.58
C SER A 195 -2.26 -11.54 -19.82
N ILE A 196 -1.74 -11.18 -21.00
CA ILE A 196 -2.17 -11.76 -22.29
C ILE A 196 -1.93 -13.27 -22.40
N LYS A 197 -1.14 -13.84 -21.49
CA LYS A 197 -0.80 -15.27 -21.43
C LYS A 197 -1.50 -16.00 -20.27
N CYS A 198 -2.27 -15.30 -19.43
CA CYS A 198 -2.85 -15.82 -18.19
C CYS A 198 -1.82 -16.50 -17.27
N ASN A 199 -0.60 -15.96 -17.23
CA ASN A 199 0.55 -16.57 -16.56
C ASN A 199 1.05 -15.74 -15.37
N LYS A 200 0.43 -14.59 -15.12
CA LYS A 200 0.81 -13.68 -14.06
C LYS A 200 -0.21 -13.76 -12.94
N GLN A 201 0.23 -14.25 -11.78
CA GLN A 201 -0.66 -14.40 -10.63
C GLN A 201 -0.63 -13.16 -9.75
N CYS A 202 -1.81 -12.66 -9.37
CA CYS A 202 -1.96 -11.61 -8.38
C CYS A 202 -3.23 -11.86 -7.58
N ARG A 203 -3.11 -12.03 -6.27
CA ARG A 203 -4.26 -12.16 -5.37
C ARG A 203 -4.26 -10.95 -4.43
N PRO A 204 -5.31 -10.12 -4.42
CA PRO A 204 -5.41 -9.00 -3.50
C PRO A 204 -5.24 -9.46 -2.04
N ARG A 205 -4.59 -8.62 -1.23
CA ARG A 205 -4.21 -8.96 0.15
C ARG A 205 -4.21 -7.71 1.03
N ASP A 206 -4.64 -7.89 2.27
CA ASP A 206 -4.61 -6.87 3.33
C ASP A 206 -4.29 -7.53 4.67
N ASP A 207 -3.02 -7.89 4.86
CA ASP A 207 -2.53 -8.55 6.06
C ASP A 207 -1.04 -8.23 6.29
N TYR A 208 -0.42 -8.87 7.28
CA TYR A 208 1.00 -8.67 7.61
C TYR A 208 2.00 -8.83 6.44
N PHE A 209 1.64 -9.62 5.42
CA PHE A 209 2.49 -9.88 4.26
C PHE A 209 2.33 -8.84 3.14
N GLY A 210 1.31 -7.98 3.19
CA GLY A 210 1.16 -6.88 2.25
C GLY A 210 -0.26 -6.33 2.15
N HIS A 211 -0.34 -5.08 1.70
CA HIS A 211 -1.56 -4.28 1.58
C HIS A 211 -1.70 -3.77 0.13
N TYR A 212 -2.26 -4.60 -0.75
CA TYR A 212 -2.36 -4.29 -2.18
C TYR A 212 -3.58 -4.88 -2.85
N VAL A 213 -4.00 -4.19 -3.92
CA VAL A 213 -4.99 -4.63 -4.89
C VAL A 213 -4.30 -5.00 -6.20
N CYS A 214 -4.96 -5.79 -7.03
CA CYS A 214 -4.45 -6.18 -8.34
C CYS A 214 -5.12 -5.33 -9.42
N ASP A 215 -4.32 -4.75 -10.32
CA ASP A 215 -4.86 -4.06 -11.49
C ASP A 215 -5.33 -5.04 -12.58
N GLN A 216 -5.91 -4.53 -13.66
CA GLN A 216 -6.37 -5.32 -14.81
C GLN A 216 -5.24 -6.11 -15.54
N PHE A 217 -3.98 -5.77 -15.29
CA PHE A 217 -2.80 -6.43 -15.83
C PHE A 217 -2.10 -7.32 -14.78
N GLY A 218 -2.70 -7.51 -13.60
CA GLY A 218 -2.15 -8.25 -12.47
C GLY A 218 -0.92 -7.61 -11.82
N ASN A 219 -0.65 -6.32 -12.01
CA ASN A 219 0.30 -5.60 -11.18
C ASN A 219 -0.32 -5.31 -9.81
N ARG A 220 0.53 -5.27 -8.80
CA ARG A 220 0.15 -4.89 -7.45
C ARG A 220 0.10 -3.36 -7.35
N GLY A 221 -1.06 -2.81 -7.05
CA GLY A 221 -1.24 -1.43 -6.62
C GLY A 221 -1.31 -1.38 -5.11
N CYS A 222 -0.38 -0.67 -4.46
CA CYS A 222 -0.40 -0.53 -3.01
C CYS A 222 -1.65 0.26 -2.56
N MET A 223 -2.22 -0.15 -1.44
CA MET A 223 -3.29 0.61 -0.79
C MET A 223 -2.76 1.97 -0.29
N GLU A 224 -3.67 2.90 -0.03
CA GLU A 224 -3.33 4.23 0.45
C GLU A 224 -2.47 4.14 1.73
N GLY A 225 -1.34 4.85 1.75
CA GLY A 225 -0.43 4.83 2.88
C GLY A 225 0.57 3.66 2.91
N TRP A 226 0.61 2.80 1.89
CA TRP A 226 1.58 1.70 1.79
C TRP A 226 2.47 1.82 0.54
N MET A 227 3.70 1.31 0.65
CA MET A 227 4.70 1.36 -0.43
C MET A 227 5.64 0.15 -0.42
N GLY A 228 6.53 0.12 -1.41
CA GLY A 228 7.51 -0.94 -1.62
C GLY A 228 7.03 -2.01 -2.61
N PRO A 229 7.93 -2.94 -3.01
CA PRO A 229 7.62 -3.93 -4.03
C PRO A 229 6.50 -4.90 -3.63
N ASP A 230 6.33 -5.13 -2.33
CA ASP A 230 5.29 -6.00 -1.76
C ASP A 230 4.20 -5.22 -1.00
N CYS A 231 4.20 -3.88 -1.09
CA CYS A 231 3.25 -3.01 -0.40
C CYS A 231 3.12 -3.28 1.10
N ARG A 232 4.28 -3.49 1.75
CA ARG A 232 4.39 -3.82 3.18
C ARG A 232 5.01 -2.69 4.00
N THR A 233 5.64 -1.72 3.36
CA THR A 233 6.25 -0.59 4.06
C THR A 233 5.20 0.50 4.22
N ALA A 234 4.88 0.89 5.46
CA ALA A 234 3.99 2.00 5.72
C ALA A 234 4.65 3.33 5.33
N ILE A 235 3.86 4.23 4.75
CA ILE A 235 4.28 5.61 4.46
C ILE A 235 4.09 6.42 5.75
N CYS A 236 5.21 6.86 6.31
CA CYS A 236 5.19 7.59 7.58
C CYS A 236 4.58 8.98 7.43
N LYS A 237 4.27 9.60 8.57
CA LYS A 237 3.81 11.00 8.61
C LYS A 237 4.73 11.88 7.77
N GLN A 238 4.15 12.77 6.96
CA GLN A 238 4.92 13.70 6.16
C GLN A 238 5.83 14.55 7.06
N GLY A 239 7.13 14.58 6.77
CA GLY A 239 8.15 15.26 7.58
C GLY A 239 8.81 14.41 8.67
N CYS A 240 8.35 13.18 8.91
CA CYS A 240 8.99 12.26 9.87
C CYS A 240 10.46 12.01 9.47
N ASN A 241 11.37 12.18 10.42
CA ASN A 241 12.79 11.92 10.22
C ASN A 241 13.05 10.41 10.18
N LEU A 242 13.20 9.86 8.98
CA LEU A 242 13.39 8.42 8.77
C LEU A 242 14.76 7.88 9.25
N LEU A 243 15.71 8.74 9.62
CA LEU A 243 16.98 8.32 10.24
C LEU A 243 16.80 8.10 11.74
N GLN A 244 15.94 8.90 12.37
CA GLN A 244 15.76 8.96 13.83
C GLN A 244 14.38 8.50 14.29
N GLY A 245 13.58 7.99 13.37
CA GLY A 245 12.26 7.43 13.63
C GLY A 245 11.80 6.56 12.47
N GLY A 246 10.57 6.09 12.59
CA GLY A 246 9.92 5.26 11.57
C GLY A 246 8.44 5.08 11.86
N CYS A 247 7.78 4.21 11.11
CA CYS A 247 6.36 3.95 11.29
C CYS A 247 6.03 2.49 10.98
N ALA A 248 5.16 1.91 11.80
CA ALA A 248 4.56 0.61 11.54
C ALA A 248 3.18 0.73 10.87
N VAL A 249 2.52 1.87 11.08
CA VAL A 249 1.21 2.19 10.51
C VAL A 249 1.30 3.48 9.69
N PRO A 250 0.52 3.59 8.59
CA PRO A 250 0.53 4.78 7.76
C PRO A 250 0.20 6.06 8.55
N GLY A 251 0.93 7.14 8.27
CA GLY A 251 0.73 8.43 8.94
C GLY A 251 1.24 8.52 10.39
N GLY A 252 1.78 7.44 10.95
CA GLY A 252 2.49 7.45 12.23
C GLY A 252 3.93 7.99 12.10
N CYS A 253 4.51 8.39 13.24
CA CYS A 253 5.94 8.66 13.37
C CYS A 253 6.34 8.29 14.80
N THR A 254 7.07 7.19 14.95
CA THR A 254 7.58 6.69 16.21
C THR A 254 9.07 6.97 16.27
N CYS A 255 9.51 7.63 17.33
CA CYS A 255 10.90 8.06 17.47
C CYS A 255 11.79 6.94 17.99
N ASN A 256 13.03 6.90 17.49
CA ASN A 256 14.07 6.06 18.05
C ASN A 256 14.45 6.57 19.45
N TYR A 257 15.01 5.67 20.26
CA TYR A 257 15.42 6.01 21.61
C TYR A 257 16.39 7.21 21.64
N GLY A 258 16.04 8.24 22.41
CA GLY A 258 16.81 9.49 22.50
C GLY A 258 16.30 10.63 21.62
N TRP A 259 15.25 10.42 20.82
CA TRP A 259 14.59 11.44 20.01
C TRP A 259 13.13 11.61 20.40
N GLN A 260 12.60 12.81 20.19
CA GLN A 260 11.25 13.21 20.53
C GLN A 260 10.70 14.20 19.51
N GLY A 261 9.52 14.75 19.80
CA GLY A 261 8.81 15.65 18.91
C GLY A 261 7.90 14.92 17.91
N PRO A 262 7.03 15.65 17.20
CA PRO A 262 6.06 15.07 16.26
C PRO A 262 6.68 14.47 15.00
N PHE A 263 7.96 14.78 14.73
CA PHE A 263 8.70 14.35 13.55
C PHE A 263 10.03 13.64 13.88
N CYS A 264 10.34 13.41 15.17
CA CYS A 264 11.57 12.75 15.62
C CYS A 264 12.85 13.47 15.21
N ASP A 265 12.80 14.79 15.14
CA ASP A 265 13.88 15.70 14.80
C ASP A 265 14.45 16.45 16.02
N GLU A 266 13.80 16.34 17.18
CA GLU A 266 14.24 16.91 18.43
C GLU A 266 14.96 15.85 19.27
N CYS A 267 16.15 16.15 19.78
CA CYS A 267 16.83 15.26 20.72
C CYS A 267 16.22 15.39 22.12
N ILE A 268 16.31 14.30 22.89
CA ILE A 268 15.98 14.31 24.31
C ILE A 268 17.24 14.77 25.07
N PRO A 269 17.18 15.85 25.85
CA PRO A 269 18.31 16.30 26.66
C PRO A 269 18.58 15.31 27.82
N TYR A 270 19.73 15.45 28.48
CA TYR A 270 20.04 14.61 29.64
C TYR A 270 18.95 14.73 30.73
N PRO A 271 18.51 13.63 31.37
CA PRO A 271 17.49 13.71 32.41
C PRO A 271 17.91 14.64 33.55
N GLY A 272 17.12 15.68 33.81
CA GLY A 272 17.43 16.71 34.81
C GLY A 272 18.15 17.95 34.25
N CYS A 273 18.36 18.05 32.93
CA CYS A 273 18.83 19.28 32.29
C CYS A 273 17.79 20.40 32.44
N ILE A 274 18.17 21.53 33.06
CA ILE A 274 17.24 22.63 33.34
C ILE A 274 17.41 23.76 32.33
N HIS A 275 18.57 24.42 32.33
CA HIS A 275 18.89 25.55 31.44
C HIS A 275 19.89 25.16 30.35
N GLY A 276 19.55 24.12 29.58
CA GLY A 276 20.42 23.59 28.55
C GLY A 276 19.69 22.97 27.37
N THR A 277 20.40 22.85 26.26
CA THR A 277 19.91 22.32 24.99
C THR A 277 20.73 21.09 24.56
N CYS A 278 20.30 20.39 23.51
CA CYS A 278 21.01 19.24 22.96
C CYS A 278 21.18 19.37 21.43
N SER A 279 22.27 18.82 20.90
CA SER A 279 22.42 18.54 19.46
C SER A 279 22.40 17.04 19.17
N LYS A 280 22.75 16.23 20.16
CA LYS A 280 22.64 14.77 20.14
C LYS A 280 21.88 14.31 21.39
N PRO A 281 21.23 13.14 21.35
CA PRO A 281 20.54 12.60 22.51
C PRO A 281 21.43 12.56 23.76
N TRP A 282 20.84 12.87 24.92
CA TRP A 282 21.46 12.82 26.24
C TRP A 282 22.57 13.84 26.48
N GLN A 283 22.64 14.89 25.67
CA GLN A 283 23.49 16.05 25.94
C GLN A 283 22.74 17.10 26.76
N CYS A 284 23.48 17.90 27.52
CA CYS A 284 22.98 19.09 28.20
C CYS A 284 24.03 20.19 28.01
N SER A 285 23.86 20.98 26.95
CA SER A 285 24.71 22.12 26.63
C SER A 285 24.09 23.36 27.25
N CYS A 286 24.74 23.89 28.28
CA CYS A 286 24.19 25.00 29.05
C CYS A 286 24.02 26.27 28.22
N GLU A 287 22.92 26.96 28.50
CA GLU A 287 22.67 28.30 28.01
C GLU A 287 23.67 29.29 28.62
N LYS A 288 23.75 30.49 28.05
CA LYS A 288 24.66 31.52 28.53
C LYS A 288 24.37 31.84 30.00
N ASN A 289 25.43 31.91 30.82
CA ASN A 289 25.40 32.17 32.26
C ASN A 289 24.86 31.01 33.13
N TRP A 290 24.66 29.81 32.57
CA TRP A 290 24.37 28.61 33.35
C TRP A 290 25.53 27.62 33.29
N GLY A 291 25.73 26.86 34.36
CA GLY A 291 26.82 25.90 34.50
C GLY A 291 26.44 24.64 35.27
N GLY A 292 27.38 23.71 35.36
CA GLY A 292 27.17 22.38 35.94
C GLY A 292 26.85 21.32 34.88
N LEU A 293 26.80 20.05 35.31
CA LEU A 293 26.49 18.92 34.42
C LEU A 293 25.03 18.96 33.93
N LEU A 294 24.14 19.52 34.74
CA LEU A 294 22.70 19.61 34.50
C LEU A 294 22.23 21.04 34.18
N CYS A 295 23.18 21.98 34.04
CA CYS A 295 22.89 23.40 33.81
C CYS A 295 21.92 23.96 34.85
N ASP A 296 22.15 23.57 36.09
CA ASP A 296 21.35 23.88 37.28
C ASP A 296 22.00 24.96 38.17
N LYS A 297 23.23 25.39 37.84
CA LYS A 297 23.97 26.39 38.60
C LYS A 297 24.01 27.74 37.89
N ASP A 298 23.61 28.80 38.58
CA ASP A 298 23.62 30.17 38.04
C ASP A 298 25.03 30.76 38.14
N LEU A 299 25.64 31.08 36.99
CA LEU A 299 26.94 31.74 36.91
C LEU A 299 26.83 33.27 36.95
N ASN A 300 25.62 33.80 36.93
CA ASN A 300 25.30 35.22 37.00
C ASN A 300 24.29 35.54 38.10
N TYR A 301 24.52 34.97 39.28
CA TYR A 301 23.68 35.17 40.46
C TYR A 301 23.42 36.65 40.76
N CYS A 302 24.43 37.51 40.63
CA CYS A 302 24.30 38.96 40.83
C CYS A 302 23.28 39.61 39.89
N GLY A 303 23.27 39.23 38.61
CA GLY A 303 22.33 39.80 37.64
C GLY A 303 20.93 39.21 37.71
N THR A 304 20.80 37.97 38.19
CA THR A 304 19.49 37.32 38.38
C THR A 304 18.83 37.81 39.68
N HIS A 305 19.58 37.88 40.78
CA HIS A 305 19.02 38.06 42.13
C HIS A 305 19.28 39.43 42.77
N HIS A 306 20.24 40.21 42.30
CA HIS A 306 20.62 41.52 42.86
C HIS A 306 20.71 41.53 44.41
N PRO A 307 21.56 40.67 45.02
CA PRO A 307 21.51 40.43 46.46
C PRO A 307 22.07 41.56 47.34
N CYS A 308 22.95 42.41 46.82
CA CYS A 308 23.61 43.48 47.58
C CYS A 308 22.68 44.69 47.77
N VAL A 309 22.58 45.20 48.99
CA VAL A 309 21.77 46.36 49.36
C VAL A 309 22.64 47.58 49.69
N ASN A 310 22.00 48.73 49.98
CA ASN A 310 22.67 49.96 50.42
C ASN A 310 23.80 50.48 49.49
N GLY A 311 23.66 50.25 48.18
CA GLY A 311 24.65 50.69 47.19
C GLY A 311 25.88 49.79 47.06
N GLY A 312 25.87 48.58 47.65
CA GLY A 312 26.91 47.58 47.46
C GLY A 312 27.02 47.10 46.00
N THR A 313 28.26 46.86 45.55
CA THR A 313 28.53 46.32 44.20
C THR A 313 28.61 44.80 44.26
N CYS A 314 27.74 44.11 43.50
CA CYS A 314 27.71 42.65 43.44
C CYS A 314 28.74 42.10 42.45
N MET A 315 29.48 41.06 42.85
CA MET A 315 30.43 40.34 42.01
C MET A 315 30.14 38.84 42.04
N ASN A 316 29.98 38.21 40.86
CA ASN A 316 29.85 36.75 40.75
C ASN A 316 31.21 36.10 41.06
N THR A 317 31.21 35.01 41.82
CA THR A 317 32.44 34.35 42.28
C THR A 317 32.51 32.91 41.81
N GLU A 318 31.80 32.01 42.47
CA GLU A 318 31.60 30.63 42.07
C GLU A 318 30.16 30.40 41.57
N PRO A 319 29.84 29.26 40.93
CA PRO A 319 28.46 28.94 40.57
C PRO A 319 27.54 28.99 41.81
N ASP A 320 26.42 29.69 41.69
CA ASP A 320 25.47 29.99 42.78
C ASP A 320 26.02 30.86 43.93
N GLU A 321 27.22 31.43 43.79
CA GLU A 321 27.86 32.25 44.81
C GLU A 321 28.19 33.67 44.34
N TYR A 322 28.08 34.61 45.28
CA TYR A 322 28.34 36.03 45.05
C TYR A 322 29.07 36.66 46.23
N HIS A 323 29.72 37.79 45.95
CA HIS A 323 30.34 38.66 46.93
C HIS A 323 29.85 40.10 46.75
N CYS A 324 29.48 40.76 47.85
CA CYS A 324 29.11 42.17 47.85
C CYS A 324 30.27 43.03 48.34
N ALA A 325 30.76 43.94 47.49
CA ALA A 325 31.69 44.98 47.90
C ALA A 325 30.89 46.13 48.53
N CYS A 326 30.94 46.24 49.85
CA CYS A 326 30.18 47.22 50.60
C CYS A 326 30.81 48.61 50.56
N PRO A 327 30.00 49.68 50.45
CA PRO A 327 30.49 51.05 50.60
C PRO A 327 30.95 51.29 52.05
N ASP A 328 31.78 52.31 52.24
CA ASP A 328 32.27 52.70 53.56
C ASP A 328 31.12 52.88 54.57
N GLY A 329 31.24 52.26 55.75
CA GLY A 329 30.24 52.29 56.81
C GLY A 329 29.16 51.21 56.75
N TYR A 330 29.20 50.30 55.76
CA TYR A 330 28.34 49.12 55.67
C TYR A 330 29.15 47.81 55.72
N SER A 331 28.59 46.79 56.35
CA SER A 331 29.12 45.43 56.44
C SER A 331 28.00 44.38 56.39
N GLY A 332 28.33 43.10 56.55
CA GLY A 332 27.40 41.98 56.34
C GLY A 332 27.55 41.34 54.95
N LYS A 333 26.89 40.19 54.73
CA LYS A 333 27.03 39.42 53.47
C LYS A 333 26.48 40.18 52.27
N ASN A 334 25.47 41.00 52.51
CA ASN A 334 24.70 41.72 51.52
C ASN A 334 24.81 43.24 51.72
N CYS A 335 25.73 43.72 52.59
CA CYS A 335 25.85 45.13 53.01
C CYS A 335 24.63 45.65 53.79
N GLU A 336 23.95 44.75 54.50
CA GLU A 336 22.74 45.01 55.28
C GLU A 336 23.01 45.63 56.64
N ILE A 337 24.24 45.53 57.16
CA ILE A 337 24.63 46.02 58.48
C ILE A 337 25.24 47.41 58.31
N ALA A 338 24.61 48.43 58.88
CA ALA A 338 25.26 49.74 59.02
C ALA A 338 26.15 49.71 60.27
N GLU A 339 27.45 49.95 60.11
CA GLU A 339 28.41 49.95 61.23
C GLU A 339 28.22 51.15 62.18
N HIS A 340 27.60 52.19 61.62
CA HIS A 340 27.47 53.51 62.19
C HIS A 340 26.03 53.95 62.04
N ALA A 341 25.39 54.33 63.14
CA ALA A 341 23.96 54.61 63.17
C ALA A 341 23.56 55.82 62.31
N CYS A 342 24.52 56.69 61.98
CA CYS A 342 24.31 57.85 61.12
C CYS A 342 24.58 57.61 59.63
N VAL A 343 25.17 56.47 59.24
CA VAL A 343 25.54 56.19 57.83
C VAL A 343 24.32 56.00 56.91
N SER A 344 23.20 55.53 57.46
CA SER A 344 21.92 55.44 56.74
C SER A 344 21.19 56.77 56.60
N ASN A 345 21.77 57.88 57.11
CA ASN A 345 21.18 59.22 57.16
C ASN A 345 19.73 59.21 57.69
N PRO A 346 19.50 58.75 58.94
CA PRO A 346 18.16 58.60 59.50
C PRO A 346 17.42 59.94 59.69
N CYS A 347 18.15 61.06 59.77
CA CYS A 347 17.59 62.38 60.03
C CYS A 347 16.99 63.02 58.76
N ALA A 348 15.69 63.29 58.77
CA ALA A 348 14.99 63.93 57.67
C ALA A 348 15.19 65.46 57.64
N ASN A 349 14.82 66.09 56.53
CA ASN A 349 14.73 67.55 56.36
C ASN A 349 16.03 68.32 56.68
N GLY A 350 17.18 67.72 56.39
CA GLY A 350 18.49 68.34 56.62
C GLY A 350 18.94 68.33 58.08
N GLY A 351 18.36 67.47 58.92
CA GLY A 351 18.85 67.25 60.29
C GLY A 351 20.26 66.66 60.31
N THR A 352 21.10 67.14 61.23
CA THR A 352 22.45 66.61 61.43
C THR A 352 22.38 65.40 62.34
N CYS A 353 22.92 64.27 61.90
CA CYS A 353 22.97 63.05 62.70
C CYS A 353 24.22 63.02 63.58
N HIS A 354 24.05 62.68 64.85
CA HIS A 354 25.13 62.44 65.80
C HIS A 354 25.08 61.00 66.29
N GLU A 355 26.22 60.33 66.32
CA GLU A 355 26.32 58.99 66.91
C GLU A 355 26.35 59.07 68.42
N ILE A 356 25.54 58.22 69.06
CA ILE A 356 25.50 58.06 70.50
C ILE A 356 25.61 56.58 70.86
N PRO A 357 26.03 56.21 72.09
CA PRO A 357 26.21 54.80 72.47
C PRO A 357 24.97 53.91 72.32
N SER A 358 23.77 54.52 72.32
CA SER A 358 22.49 53.83 72.12
C SER A 358 22.00 53.82 70.65
N GLY A 359 22.80 54.30 69.70
CA GLY A 359 22.44 54.41 68.27
C GLY A 359 22.77 55.79 67.71
N PHE A 360 21.75 56.60 67.42
CA PHE A 360 21.91 57.94 66.86
C PHE A 360 20.97 58.96 67.51
N GLU A 361 21.30 60.23 67.38
CA GLU A 361 20.47 61.37 67.74
C GLU A 361 20.45 62.39 66.60
N CYS A 362 19.26 62.84 66.19
CA CYS A 362 19.11 63.83 65.14
C CYS A 362 18.97 65.24 65.71
N GLN A 363 19.87 66.13 65.32
CA GLN A 363 19.76 67.56 65.57
C GLN A 363 18.94 68.21 64.45
N CYS A 364 17.68 68.55 64.76
CA CYS A 364 16.75 69.09 63.78
C CYS A 364 16.97 70.60 63.52
N PRO A 365 16.81 71.06 62.26
CA PRO A 365 16.80 72.49 61.96
C PRO A 365 15.59 73.19 62.62
N PRO A 366 15.64 74.52 62.83
CA PRO A 366 14.54 75.28 63.39
C PRO A 366 13.21 75.02 62.66
N GLY A 367 12.15 74.73 63.40
CA GLY A 367 10.83 74.42 62.84
C GLY A 367 10.59 72.95 62.52
N TRP A 368 11.56 72.05 62.76
CA TRP A 368 11.41 70.60 62.73
C TRP A 368 11.67 69.99 64.12
N GLY A 369 11.06 68.84 64.41
CA GLY A 369 11.17 68.11 65.66
C GLY A 369 10.85 66.62 65.47
N SER A 370 10.81 65.85 66.56
CA SER A 370 10.85 64.37 66.62
C SER A 370 12.25 63.76 66.47
N HIS A 371 12.41 62.51 66.90
CA HIS A 371 13.68 61.77 66.85
C HIS A 371 14.30 61.63 65.43
N LEU A 372 13.51 61.77 64.36
CA LEU A 372 13.97 61.69 62.97
C LEU A 372 13.82 63.03 62.23
N CYS A 373 13.46 64.13 62.91
CA CYS A 373 13.21 65.44 62.27
C CYS A 373 12.13 65.43 61.17
N GLN A 374 11.20 64.47 61.21
CA GLN A 374 10.16 64.28 60.19
C GLN A 374 8.92 65.16 60.41
N ARG A 375 8.75 65.72 61.62
CA ARG A 375 7.57 66.52 61.97
C ARG A 375 7.94 67.97 62.18
N HIS A 376 7.06 68.89 61.85
CA HIS A 376 7.26 70.30 62.19
C HIS A 376 7.28 70.48 63.71
N GLY A 377 8.35 71.09 64.22
CA GLY A 377 8.48 71.47 65.62
C GLY A 377 7.48 72.58 65.91
N ARG A 378 6.55 72.34 66.83
CA ARG A 378 5.61 73.38 67.28
C ARG A 378 6.42 74.43 68.04
N VAL A 379 6.66 75.57 67.39
CA VAL A 379 7.17 76.77 68.07
C VAL A 379 5.99 77.31 68.88
N CYS A 380 6.05 77.23 70.21
CA CYS A 380 5.23 78.10 71.05
C CYS A 380 5.82 79.50 70.91
N LEU A 381 5.05 80.39 70.29
CA LEU A 381 5.36 81.82 70.11
C LEU A 381 5.57 82.54 71.44
#